data_AF-A0A9J6QZJ5-F1
#
_entry.id   AF-A0A9J6QZJ5-F1
#
_cell.length_a   1.000
_cell.length_b   1.000
_cell.length_c   1.000
_cell.angle_alpha   90.00
_cell.angle_beta   90.00
_cell.angle_gamma   90.00
#
_symmetry.space_group_name_H-M   'P 1'
#
loop_
_entity.id
_entity.type
_entity.pdbx_description
1 polymer ?
#
loop_
_entity_poly.entity_id
_entity_poly.type
_entity_poly.pdbx_seq_one_letter_code
_entity_poly.pdbx_strand_id
1 'polypeptide(L)'
;MDKMLWEGKEYDLAVKTMKIARLIDAAEQAPTMIEVYQRQWDVIQATLGSEKAKEALQTNSIEKVDVNLMVMVYNAIITGYEKRVKEMRIQQEEELASSPVFDAVKELSAQIKVIEDVGKSLKK
;
A
#
# COMPACT_ATOMS: atom_id res chain seq x y z
N MET A 1 -11.85 2.56 -10.12
CA MET A 1 -11.20 3.81 -9.68
C MET A 1 -10.61 3.52 -8.32
N ASP A 2 -9.41 4.02 -8.02
CA ASP A 2 -8.78 3.74 -6.72
C ASP A 2 -9.56 4.47 -5.60
N LYS A 3 -9.58 3.89 -4.41
CA LYS A 3 -10.32 4.43 -3.27
C LYS A 3 -9.46 4.36 -2.01
N MET A 4 -9.60 5.36 -1.14
CA MET A 4 -9.12 5.26 0.24
C MET A 4 -10.27 4.97 1.19
N LEU A 5 -10.00 4.21 2.24
CA LEU A 5 -10.90 4.05 3.38
C LEU A 5 -10.41 4.97 4.50
N TRP A 6 -11.29 5.86 4.96
CA TRP A 6 -10.98 6.79 6.03
C TRP A 6 -12.18 6.92 6.96
N GLU A 7 -11.99 6.67 8.26
CA GLU A 7 -13.04 6.69 9.29
C GLU A 7 -14.31 5.90 8.90
N GLY A 8 -14.14 4.74 8.26
CA GLY A 8 -15.25 3.89 7.81
C GLY A 8 -15.98 4.38 6.56
N LYS A 9 -15.55 5.49 5.95
CA LYS A 9 -16.06 6.01 4.68
C LYS A 9 -15.09 5.74 3.53
N GLU A 10 -15.63 5.43 2.37
CA GLU A 10 -14.85 5.33 1.14
C GLU A 10 -14.79 6.67 0.42
N TYR A 11 -13.59 7.06 0.00
CA TYR A 11 -13.36 8.24 -0.81
C TYR A 11 -12.74 7.83 -2.13
N ASP A 12 -13.41 8.20 -3.24
CA ASP A 12 -12.82 8.06 -4.56
C ASP A 12 -11.59 8.95 -4.69
N LEU A 13 -10.48 8.34 -5.10
CA LEU A 13 -9.24 9.04 -5.40
C LEU A 13 -9.21 9.41 -6.88
N ALA A 14 -8.64 10.58 -7.18
CA ALA A 14 -8.25 10.92 -8.54
C ALA A 14 -7.37 9.82 -9.13
N VAL A 15 -7.41 9.64 -10.45
CA VAL A 15 -6.54 8.68 -11.13
C VAL A 15 -5.08 9.01 -10.84
N LYS A 16 -4.27 8.01 -10.47
CA LYS A 16 -2.83 8.16 -10.23
C LYS A 16 -2.09 8.44 -11.55
N THR A 17 -2.15 9.68 -11.99
CA THR A 17 -1.40 10.17 -13.15
C THR A 17 0.06 10.45 -12.78
N MET A 18 0.93 10.67 -13.78
CA MET A 18 2.31 11.11 -13.55
C MET A 18 2.39 12.41 -12.73
N LYS A 19 1.38 13.29 -12.82
CA LYS A 19 1.30 14.49 -11.97
C LYS A 19 1.18 14.11 -10.50
N ILE A 20 0.26 13.20 -10.16
CA ILE A 20 0.08 12.74 -8.77
C ILE A 20 1.32 11.97 -8.30
N ALA A 21 1.91 11.12 -9.14
CA ALA A 21 3.13 10.40 -8.80
C ALA A 21 4.30 11.34 -8.45
N ARG A 22 4.48 12.44 -9.20
CA ARG A 22 5.50 13.46 -8.91
C ARG A 22 5.23 14.20 -7.59
N LEU A 23 3.97 14.44 -7.24
CA LEU A 23 3.63 15.08 -5.97
C LEU A 23 3.95 14.16 -4.78
N ILE A 24 3.65 12.87 -4.91
CA ILE A 24 3.99 11.85 -3.90
C ILE A 24 5.51 11.76 -3.75
N ASP A 25 6.23 11.63 -4.86
CA ASP A 25 7.70 11.55 -4.86
C ASP A 25 8.34 12.80 -4.21
N ALA A 26 7.82 13.98 -4.53
CA ALA A 26 8.26 15.23 -3.90
C ALA A 26 7.96 15.29 -2.39
N ALA A 27 6.88 14.64 -1.92
CA ALA A 27 6.58 14.54 -0.50
C ALA A 27 7.54 13.59 0.23
N GLU A 28 7.91 12.49 -0.40
CA GLU A 28 8.82 11.47 0.15
C GLU A 28 10.28 11.94 0.17
N GLN A 29 10.68 12.74 -0.81
CA GLN A 29 12.05 13.26 -0.95
C GLN A 29 12.26 14.64 -0.33
N ALA A 30 11.26 15.22 0.32
CA ALA A 30 11.36 16.56 0.86
C ALA A 30 12.47 16.66 1.94
N PRO A 31 13.33 17.69 1.89
CA PRO A 31 14.53 17.80 2.74
C PRO A 31 14.21 18.18 4.19
N THR A 32 13.06 18.79 4.45
CA THR A 32 12.65 19.23 5.78
C THR A 32 11.25 18.75 6.11
N MET A 33 10.95 18.57 7.40
CA MET A 33 9.62 18.14 7.85
C MET A 33 8.52 19.13 7.45
N ILE A 34 8.80 20.44 7.48
CA ILE A 34 7.84 21.46 7.05
C ILE A 34 7.49 21.28 5.57
N GLU A 35 8.50 21.03 4.73
CA GLU A 35 8.28 20.76 3.31
C GLU A 35 7.51 19.45 3.10
N VAL A 36 7.83 18.38 3.85
CA VAL A 36 7.06 17.12 3.81
C VAL A 36 5.58 17.41 4.04
N TYR A 37 5.24 18.18 5.07
CA TYR A 37 3.85 18.51 5.42
C TYR A 37 3.15 19.36 4.36
N GLN A 38 3.85 20.32 3.77
CA GLN A 38 3.33 21.10 2.64
C GLN A 38 3.05 20.22 1.42
N ARG A 39 3.96 19.30 1.10
CA ARG A 39 3.79 18.38 -0.03
C ARG A 39 2.69 17.34 0.21
N GLN A 40 2.56 16.84 1.44
CA GLN A 40 1.46 15.95 1.81
C GLN A 40 0.11 16.65 1.67
N TRP A 41 0.01 17.92 2.10
CA TRP A 41 -1.18 18.73 1.87
C TRP A 41 -1.51 18.85 0.38
N ASP A 42 -0.53 19.17 -0.47
CA ASP A 42 -0.69 19.27 -1.92
C ASP A 42 -1.19 17.95 -2.54
N VAL A 43 -0.64 16.82 -2.10
CA VAL A 43 -1.09 15.48 -2.53
C VAL A 43 -2.56 15.29 -2.17
N ILE A 44 -2.93 15.51 -0.91
CA ILE A 44 -4.31 15.29 -0.43
C ILE A 44 -5.31 16.16 -1.22
N GLN A 45 -4.98 17.43 -1.44
CA GLN A 45 -5.81 18.34 -2.23
C GLN A 45 -5.94 17.87 -3.68
N ALA A 46 -4.85 17.42 -4.30
CA ALA A 46 -4.86 16.97 -5.69
C ALA A 46 -5.59 15.64 -5.89
N THR A 47 -5.61 14.76 -4.89
CA THR A 47 -6.22 13.43 -5.00
C THR A 47 -7.69 13.40 -4.60
N LEU A 48 -8.08 14.16 -3.57
CA LEU A 48 -9.46 14.20 -3.07
C LEU A 48 -10.27 15.38 -3.62
N GLY A 49 -9.59 16.48 -3.98
CA GLY A 49 -10.23 17.76 -4.23
C GLY A 49 -10.61 18.49 -2.93
N SER A 50 -10.81 19.81 -3.04
CA SER A 50 -10.98 20.72 -1.90
C SER A 50 -12.05 20.28 -0.89
N GLU A 51 -13.24 19.91 -1.34
CA GLU A 51 -14.36 19.58 -0.43
C GLU A 51 -14.10 18.29 0.36
N LYS A 52 -13.71 17.21 -0.31
CA LYS A 52 -13.41 15.93 0.35
C LYS A 52 -12.15 16.00 1.20
N ALA A 53 -11.15 16.77 0.77
CA ALA A 53 -9.95 17.03 1.57
C ALA A 53 -10.31 17.78 2.85
N LYS A 54 -11.18 18.80 2.78
CA LYS A 54 -11.68 19.52 3.96
C LYS A 54 -12.46 18.61 4.90
N GLU A 55 -13.30 17.70 4.37
CA GLU A 55 -14.00 16.71 5.19
C GLU A 55 -13.01 15.81 5.94
N ALA A 56 -12.03 15.23 5.24
CA ALA A 56 -11.07 14.31 5.83
C ALA A 56 -10.10 14.99 6.82
N LEU A 57 -9.66 16.21 6.53
CA LEU A 57 -8.70 16.96 7.34
C LEU A 57 -9.36 17.87 8.38
N GLN A 58 -10.69 17.98 8.37
CA GLN A 58 -11.48 18.86 9.24
C GLN A 58 -11.17 20.36 9.10
N THR A 59 -10.36 20.75 8.12
CA THR A 59 -9.97 22.13 7.83
C THR A 59 -9.55 22.27 6.36
N ASN A 60 -9.58 23.51 5.86
CA ASN A 60 -9.05 23.90 4.55
C ASN A 60 -7.77 24.73 4.64
N SER A 61 -7.16 24.81 5.82
CA SER A 61 -5.96 25.60 6.08
C SER A 61 -4.87 24.71 6.65
N ILE A 62 -3.73 24.65 5.95
CA ILE A 62 -2.55 23.89 6.37
C ILE A 62 -2.01 24.35 7.73
N GLU A 63 -2.11 25.65 8.06
CA GLU A 63 -1.65 26.19 9.35
C GLU A 63 -2.54 25.78 10.53
N LYS A 64 -3.73 25.26 10.26
CA LYS A 64 -4.72 24.85 11.27
C LYS A 64 -4.93 23.34 11.34
N VAL A 65 -4.30 22.58 10.44
CA VAL A 65 -4.48 21.14 10.39
C VAL A 65 -3.67 20.47 11.49
N ASP A 66 -4.25 19.45 12.12
CA ASP A 66 -3.43 18.52 12.90
C ASP A 66 -2.52 17.76 11.93
N VAL A 67 -1.22 17.94 12.12
CA VAL A 67 -0.19 17.35 11.26
C VAL A 67 -0.23 15.82 11.32
N ASN A 68 -0.57 15.22 12.46
CA ASN A 68 -0.70 13.77 12.57
C ASN A 68 -1.89 13.27 11.75
N LEU A 69 -3.03 13.97 11.85
CA LEU A 69 -4.21 13.68 11.03
C LEU A 69 -3.86 13.76 9.54
N MET A 70 -3.13 14.79 9.13
CA MET A 70 -2.70 14.95 7.74
C MET A 70 -1.83 13.78 7.26
N VAL A 71 -0.85 13.35 8.05
CA VAL A 71 -0.01 12.18 7.74
C VAL A 71 -0.86 10.92 7.60
N MET A 72 -1.84 10.72 8.49
CA MET A 72 -2.72 9.55 8.43
C MET A 72 -3.59 9.55 7.17
N VAL A 73 -4.18 10.69 6.80
CA VAL A 73 -4.96 10.83 5.57
C VAL A 73 -4.09 10.62 4.33
N TYR A 74 -2.88 11.20 4.31
CA TYR A 74 -1.90 10.96 3.26
C TYR A 74 -1.60 9.45 3.10
N ASN A 75 -1.30 8.76 4.20
CA ASN A 75 -1.01 7.32 4.18
C ASN A 75 -2.21 6.48 3.70
N ALA A 76 -3.44 6.89 4.05
CA ALA A 76 -4.65 6.25 3.55
C ALA A 76 -4.80 6.39 2.02
N ILE A 77 -4.44 7.54 1.47
CA ILE A 77 -4.38 7.77 0.01
C ILE A 77 -3.35 6.85 -0.64
N ILE A 78 -2.12 6.81 -0.10
CA ILE A 78 -1.06 5.93 -0.63
C ILE A 78 -1.51 4.47 -0.62
N THR A 79 -2.07 4.02 0.50
CA THR A 79 -2.64 2.68 0.63
C THR A 79 -3.73 2.40 -0.41
N GLY A 80 -4.61 3.38 -0.65
CA GLY A 80 -5.66 3.28 -1.66
C GLY A 80 -5.11 3.07 -3.07
N TYR A 81 -4.03 3.76 -3.43
CA TYR A 81 -3.35 3.56 -4.71
C TYR A 81 -2.61 2.23 -4.82
N GLU A 82 -2.01 1.76 -3.73
CA GLU A 82 -1.28 0.50 -3.71
C GLU A 82 -2.20 -0.72 -3.73
N LYS A 83 -3.43 -0.59 -3.23
CA LYS A 83 -4.38 -1.70 -3.07
C LYS A 83 -4.54 -2.53 -4.33
N ARG A 84 -4.78 -1.88 -5.48
CA ARG A 84 -4.95 -2.59 -6.77
C ARG A 84 -3.68 -3.35 -7.20
N VAL A 85 -2.50 -2.79 -6.91
CA VAL A 85 -1.22 -3.47 -7.23
C VAL A 85 -1.02 -4.68 -6.32
N LYS A 86 -1.36 -4.54 -5.03
CA LYS A 86 -1.31 -5.65 -4.06
C LYS A 86 -2.28 -6.77 -4.43
N GLU A 87 -3.52 -6.42 -4.77
CA GLU A 87 -4.54 -7.39 -5.22
C GLU A 87 -4.09 -8.16 -6.46
N MET A 88 -3.50 -7.48 -7.45
CA MET A 88 -2.94 -8.14 -8.64
C MET A 88 -1.79 -9.11 -8.29
N ARG A 89 -0.92 -8.75 -7.34
CA ARG A 89 0.16 -9.64 -6.89
C ARG A 89 -0.39 -10.86 -6.16
N ILE A 90 -1.37 -10.67 -5.29
CA ILE A 90 -2.04 -11.78 -4.58
C ILE A 90 -2.68 -12.75 -5.59
N GLN A 91 -3.38 -12.23 -6.60
CA GLN A 91 -3.97 -13.07 -7.65
C GLN A 91 -2.90 -13.87 -8.41
N GLN A 92 -1.78 -13.25 -8.77
CA GLN A 92 -0.66 -13.96 -9.43
C GLN A 92 -0.04 -15.03 -8.52
N GLU A 93 0.09 -14.75 -7.22
CA GLU A 93 0.60 -15.71 -6.25
C GLU A 93 -0.36 -16.88 -6.05
N GLU A 94 -1.67 -16.65 -6.03
CA GLU A 94 -2.70 -17.70 -5.96
C GLU A 94 -2.72 -18.58 -7.22
N GLU A 95 -2.59 -17.97 -8.41
CA GLU A 95 -2.45 -18.70 -9.68
C GLU A 95 -1.18 -19.57 -9.70
N LEU A 96 -0.06 -19.06 -9.17
CA LEU A 96 1.18 -19.81 -9.06
C LEU A 96 1.09 -20.93 -8.01
N ALA A 97 0.45 -20.69 -6.87
CA ALA A 97 0.28 -21.67 -5.81
C ALA A 97 -0.68 -22.81 -6.20
N SER A 98 -1.64 -22.52 -7.09
CA SER A 98 -2.54 -23.52 -7.70
C SER A 98 -1.97 -24.18 -8.96
N SER A 99 -0.71 -23.86 -9.32
CA SER A 99 -0.03 -24.48 -10.45
C SER A 99 0.43 -25.90 -10.13
N PRO A 100 0.26 -26.86 -11.07
CA PRO A 100 0.80 -28.23 -10.94
C PRO A 100 2.31 -28.28 -10.66
N VAL A 101 3.05 -27.24 -11.06
CA VAL A 101 4.50 -27.13 -10.79
C VAL A 101 4.76 -26.91 -9.30
N PHE A 102 3.91 -26.13 -8.62
CA PHE A 102 4.06 -25.86 -7.19
C PHE A 102 3.73 -27.11 -6.36
N ASP A 103 2.71 -27.87 -6.76
CA ASP A 103 2.39 -29.17 -6.17
C ASP A 103 3.53 -30.18 -6.33
N ALA A 104 4.14 -30.28 -7.52
CA ALA A 104 5.29 -31.15 -7.75
C ALA A 104 6.50 -30.78 -6.88
N VAL A 105 6.78 -29.48 -6.71
CA VAL A 105 7.87 -29.00 -5.82
C VAL A 105 7.56 -29.31 -4.36
N LYS A 106 6.30 -29.15 -3.93
CA LYS A 106 5.86 -29.48 -2.58
C LYS A 106 6.01 -30.97 -2.29
N GLU A 107 5.60 -31.83 -3.22
CA GLU A 107 5.78 -33.28 -3.12
C GLU A 107 7.25 -33.69 -3.02
N LEU A 108 8.12 -33.10 -3.87
CA LEU A 108 9.56 -33.35 -3.81
C LEU A 108 10.16 -32.92 -2.46
N SER A 109 9.75 -31.77 -1.92
CA SER A 109 10.22 -31.31 -0.61
C SER A 109 9.80 -32.24 0.53
N ALA A 110 8.58 -32.79 0.46
CA ALA A 110 8.08 -33.76 1.43
C ALA A 110 8.86 -35.08 1.37
N GLN A 111 9.18 -35.54 0.16
CA GLN A 111 10.02 -36.74 -0.04
C GLN A 111 11.44 -36.56 0.50
N ILE A 112 12.06 -35.40 0.27
CA ILE A 112 13.41 -35.09 0.81
C ILE A 112 13.40 -35.13 2.34
N LYS A 113 12.37 -34.57 2.98
CA LYS A 113 12.25 -34.55 4.44
C LYS A 113 12.14 -35.96 5.04
N VAL A 114 11.38 -36.85 4.38
CA VAL A 114 11.28 -38.27 4.78
C VAL A 114 12.65 -38.96 4.66
N ILE A 115 13.40 -38.70 3.59
CA ILE A 115 14.74 -39.28 3.39
C ILE A 115 15.72 -38.81 4.47
N GLU A 116 15.68 -37.53 4.86
CA GLU A 116 16.52 -37.01 5.95
C GLU A 116 16.19 -37.64 7.31
N ASP A 117 14.91 -37.82 7.62
CA ASP A 117 14.47 -38.40 8.89
C ASP A 117 14.83 -39.90 8.98
N VAL A 118 14.73 -40.65 7.88
CA VAL A 118 15.21 -42.04 7.78
C VAL A 118 16.74 -42.11 7.87
N GLY A 119 17.46 -41.18 7.23
CA GLY A 119 18.92 -41.10 7.31
C GLY A 119 19.45 -40.79 8.72
N LYS A 120 18.68 -40.07 9.54
CA LYS A 120 18.99 -39.81 10.95
C LYS A 120 18.68 -41.00 11.86
N SER A 121 17.67 -41.80 11.56
CA SER A 121 17.32 -42.99 12.36
C SER A 121 18.30 -44.15 12.15
N LEU A 122 18.90 -44.28 10.97
CA LEU A 122 19.90 -45.30 10.63
C LEU A 122 21.31 -45.03 11.19
N LYS A 123 21.56 -43.83 11.75
CA LYS A 123 22.84 -43.45 12.37
C LYS A 123 22.87 -43.60 13.91
N LYS A 124 21.85 -44.21 14.51
CA LYS A 124 21.82 -44.66 15.91
C LYS A 124 22.02 -46.16 15.98
#